data_AF-A0A7Y0GZX1-F1
#
_entry.id   AF-A0A7Y0GZX1-F1
#
_cell.length_a   1.000
_cell.length_b   1.000
_cell.length_c   1.000
_cell.angle_alpha   90.00
_cell.angle_beta   90.00
_cell.angle_gamma   90.00
#
_symmetry.space_group_name_H-M   'P 1'
#
loop_
_entity.id
_entity.type
_entity.pdbx_description
1 polymer ?
#
loop_
_entity_poly.entity_id
_entity_poly.type
_entity_poly.pdbx_seq_one_letter_code
_entity_poly.pdbx_strand_id
1 'polypeptide(L)'
;MANNKILAPQLKDLLSDVSNHGNQHLLEVEVDLIQTTNLLGEAIDKLVNSFISINEAVNFQQEAVNLLLAGKKPSLKDIERLKKIHLEIGIHVSEAVTSMQFQDITNQLIGRAVKRVAALRDALASLGNTGAQMLPESGGEEIIAFLSGINNALVVRNIELESALRKVVNQSKMDSGDIELF
;
A
#
# COMPACT_ATOMS: atom_id res chain seq x y z
N MET A 1 -5.56 -44.47 27.59
CA MET A 1 -6.80 -43.97 26.93
C MET A 1 -7.16 -42.54 27.33
N ALA A 2 -6.98 -42.08 28.58
CA ALA A 2 -7.34 -40.71 28.97
C ALA A 2 -6.60 -39.60 28.19
N ASN A 3 -5.27 -39.71 28.01
CA ASN A 3 -4.46 -38.65 27.36
C ASN A 3 -4.96 -38.34 25.92
N ASN A 4 -5.29 -39.38 25.14
CA ASN A 4 -5.74 -39.22 23.75
C ASN A 4 -7.09 -38.49 23.61
N LYS A 5 -7.89 -38.40 24.69
CA LYS A 5 -9.15 -37.65 24.73
C LYS A 5 -8.97 -36.14 24.93
N ILE A 6 -7.81 -35.71 25.43
CA ILE A 6 -7.45 -34.30 25.68
C ILE A 6 -6.65 -33.73 24.50
N LEU A 7 -5.79 -34.56 23.90
CA LEU A 7 -4.95 -34.20 22.76
C LEU A 7 -5.75 -33.85 21.49
N ALA A 8 -6.83 -34.59 21.19
CA ALA A 8 -7.61 -34.37 19.97
C ALA A 8 -8.39 -33.02 19.95
N PRO A 9 -9.05 -32.58 21.05
CA PRO A 9 -9.57 -31.21 21.16
C PRO A 9 -8.49 -30.14 20.99
N GLN A 10 -7.37 -30.25 21.72
CA GLN A 10 -6.28 -29.27 21.66
C GLN A 10 -5.70 -29.15 20.24
N LEU A 11 -5.49 -30.27 19.55
CA LEU A 11 -5.04 -30.31 18.16
C LEU A 11 -6.05 -29.62 17.22
N LYS A 12 -7.35 -29.84 17.41
CA LYS A 12 -8.41 -29.22 16.60
C LYS A 12 -8.46 -27.71 16.79
N ASP A 13 -8.39 -27.24 18.04
CA ASP A 13 -8.44 -25.82 18.37
C ASP A 13 -7.22 -25.11 17.76
N LEU A 14 -6.05 -25.72 17.86
CA LEU A 14 -4.78 -25.18 17.37
C LEU A 14 -4.67 -25.16 15.83
N LEU A 15 -5.22 -26.17 15.15
CA LEU A 15 -5.38 -26.15 13.68
C LEU A 15 -6.40 -25.08 13.23
N SER A 16 -7.43 -24.86 14.04
CA SER A 16 -8.42 -23.81 13.81
C SER A 16 -7.77 -22.42 13.99
N ASP A 17 -6.93 -22.22 15.00
CA ASP A 17 -6.18 -20.98 15.20
C ASP A 17 -5.20 -20.70 14.05
N VAL A 18 -4.41 -21.68 13.61
CA VAL A 18 -3.49 -21.51 12.46
C VAL A 18 -4.28 -21.17 11.18
N SER A 19 -5.43 -21.81 10.96
CA SER A 19 -6.33 -21.51 9.84
C SER A 19 -6.91 -20.08 9.94
N ASN A 20 -7.39 -19.67 11.12
CA ASN A 20 -7.95 -18.35 11.38
C ASN A 20 -6.91 -17.24 11.15
N HIS A 21 -5.70 -17.38 11.70
CA HIS A 21 -4.61 -16.43 11.48
C HIS A 21 -4.15 -16.42 10.01
N GLY A 22 -4.10 -17.57 9.34
CA GLY A 22 -3.80 -17.66 7.91
C GLY A 22 -4.80 -16.89 7.06
N ASN A 23 -6.10 -17.09 7.30
CA ASN A 23 -7.18 -16.35 6.65
C ASN A 23 -7.12 -14.85 6.95
N GLN A 24 -6.82 -14.45 8.20
CA GLN A 24 -6.63 -13.04 8.56
C GLN A 24 -5.47 -12.41 7.78
N HIS A 25 -4.31 -13.07 7.69
CA HIS A 25 -3.18 -12.56 6.90
C HIS A 25 -3.52 -12.42 5.41
N LEU A 26 -4.31 -13.34 4.84
CA LEU A 26 -4.78 -13.24 3.45
C LEU A 26 -5.77 -12.09 3.24
N LEU A 27 -6.74 -11.90 4.15
CA LEU A 27 -7.68 -10.78 4.10
C LEU A 27 -6.96 -9.43 4.24
N GLU A 28 -5.97 -9.33 5.12
CA GLU A 28 -5.17 -8.11 5.26
C GLU A 28 -4.30 -7.83 4.01
N VAL A 29 -3.82 -8.87 3.31
CA VAL A 29 -3.16 -8.73 2.00
C VAL A 29 -4.15 -8.27 0.92
N GLU A 30 -5.36 -8.83 0.88
CA GLU A 30 -6.40 -8.43 -0.07
C GLU A 30 -6.79 -6.96 0.11
N VAL A 31 -6.99 -6.51 1.35
CA VAL A 31 -7.25 -5.10 1.69
C VAL A 31 -6.08 -4.21 1.27
N ASP A 32 -4.83 -4.59 1.57
CA ASP A 32 -3.63 -3.82 1.18
C ASP A 32 -3.53 -3.68 -0.36
N LEU A 33 -3.85 -4.73 -1.13
CA LEU A 33 -3.81 -4.72 -2.60
C LEU A 33 -4.98 -3.94 -3.23
N ILE A 34 -6.19 -4.04 -2.69
CA ILE A 34 -7.34 -3.23 -3.12
C ILE A 34 -7.06 -1.75 -2.86
N GLN A 35 -6.55 -1.40 -1.66
CA GLN A 35 -6.17 -0.03 -1.33
C GLN A 35 -5.07 0.49 -2.28
N THR A 36 -4.07 -0.33 -2.59
CA THR A 36 -3.02 -0.01 -3.56
C THR A 36 -3.61 0.31 -4.94
N THR A 37 -4.55 -0.51 -5.41
CA THR A 37 -5.19 -0.36 -6.72
C THR A 37 -5.98 0.95 -6.79
N ASN A 38 -6.74 1.28 -5.76
CA ASN A 38 -7.53 2.51 -5.68
C ASN A 38 -6.64 3.77 -5.66
N LEU A 39 -5.59 3.78 -4.84
CA LEU A 39 -4.64 4.90 -4.77
C LEU A 39 -3.89 5.11 -6.08
N LEU A 40 -3.51 4.02 -6.75
CA LEU A 40 -2.88 4.09 -8.08
C LEU A 40 -3.83 4.67 -9.12
N GLY A 41 -5.12 4.28 -9.10
CA GLY A 41 -6.16 4.85 -9.97
C GLY A 41 -6.32 6.35 -9.77
N GLU A 42 -6.58 6.80 -8.54
CA GLU A 42 -6.70 8.22 -8.22
C GLU A 42 -5.48 9.04 -8.64
N ALA A 43 -4.29 8.48 -8.46
CA ALA A 43 -3.05 9.18 -8.80
C ALA A 43 -2.81 9.27 -10.31
N ILE A 44 -3.17 8.23 -11.07
CA ILE A 44 -3.14 8.27 -12.54
C ILE A 44 -4.13 9.34 -13.03
N ASP A 45 -5.36 9.37 -12.52
CA ASP A 45 -6.36 10.36 -12.91
C ASP A 45 -5.90 11.80 -12.58
N LYS A 46 -5.33 12.03 -11.39
CA LYS A 46 -4.76 13.35 -11.01
C LYS A 46 -3.59 13.76 -11.92
N LEU A 47 -2.68 12.83 -12.23
CA LEU A 47 -1.53 13.09 -13.10
C LEU A 47 -1.97 13.40 -14.54
N VAL A 48 -2.92 12.64 -15.08
CA VAL A 48 -3.50 12.85 -16.42
C VAL A 48 -4.19 14.21 -16.49
N ASN A 49 -5.05 14.55 -15.52
CA ASN A 49 -5.73 15.84 -15.49
C ASN A 49 -4.73 17.01 -15.40
N SER A 50 -3.72 16.91 -14.52
CA SER A 50 -2.67 17.92 -14.40
C SER A 50 -1.90 18.10 -15.71
N PHE A 51 -1.55 17.00 -16.39
CA PHE A 51 -0.84 17.05 -17.67
C PHE A 51 -1.69 17.66 -18.80
N ILE A 52 -2.98 17.35 -18.85
CA ILE A 52 -3.93 17.96 -19.81
C ILE A 52 -4.00 19.47 -19.57
N SER A 53 -4.22 19.92 -18.33
CA SER A 53 -4.29 21.34 -17.99
C SER A 53 -2.99 22.10 -18.31
N ILE A 54 -1.83 21.50 -18.01
CA ILE A 54 -0.52 22.09 -18.36
C ILE A 54 -0.34 22.17 -19.88
N ASN A 55 -0.74 21.15 -20.64
CA ASN A 55 -0.66 21.16 -22.10
C ASN A 55 -1.59 22.22 -22.71
N GLU A 56 -2.84 22.34 -22.25
CA GLU A 56 -3.76 23.42 -22.67
C GLU A 56 -3.18 24.81 -22.38
N ALA A 57 -2.60 24.98 -21.20
CA ALA A 57 -1.96 26.21 -20.76
C ALA A 57 -0.75 26.61 -21.62
N VAL A 58 0.13 25.65 -21.93
CA VAL A 58 1.31 25.85 -22.80
C VAL A 58 0.87 26.16 -24.24
N ASN A 59 -0.14 25.49 -24.77
CA ASN A 59 -0.68 25.78 -26.10
C ASN A 59 -1.24 27.21 -26.18
N PHE A 60 -2.01 27.66 -25.18
CA PHE A 60 -2.50 29.04 -25.12
C PHE A 60 -1.36 30.08 -25.04
N GLN A 61 -0.32 29.80 -24.25
CA GLN A 61 0.87 30.64 -24.19
C GLN A 61 1.58 30.71 -25.55
N GLN A 62 1.70 29.59 -26.26
CA GLN A 62 2.32 29.54 -27.58
C GLN A 62 1.50 30.30 -28.65
N GLU A 63 0.17 30.25 -28.61
CA GLU A 63 -0.69 31.06 -29.48
C GLU A 63 -0.47 32.57 -29.26
N ALA A 64 -0.39 33.01 -28.00
CA ALA A 64 -0.14 34.41 -27.67
C ALA A 64 1.27 34.88 -28.09
N VAL A 65 2.28 34.01 -27.96
CA VAL A 65 3.64 34.27 -28.48
C VAL A 65 3.62 34.36 -30.00
N ASN A 66 2.91 33.47 -30.70
CA ASN A 66 2.78 33.50 -32.15
C ASN A 66 2.09 34.79 -32.65
N LEU A 67 1.09 35.31 -31.92
CA LEU A 67 0.48 36.62 -32.21
C LEU A 67 1.50 37.76 -32.10
N LEU A 68 2.30 37.79 -31.02
CA LEU A 68 3.36 38.78 -30.82
C LEU A 68 4.43 38.72 -31.91
N LEU A 69 4.89 37.52 -32.28
CA LEU A 69 5.85 37.30 -33.37
C LEU A 69 5.28 37.72 -34.73
N ALA A 70 3.98 37.57 -34.96
CA ALA A 70 3.27 38.08 -36.13
C ALA A 70 3.01 39.61 -36.10
N GLY A 71 3.60 40.35 -35.14
CA GLY A 71 3.45 41.80 -35.00
C GLY A 71 2.08 42.26 -34.47
N LYS A 72 1.23 41.31 -34.04
CA LYS A 72 -0.10 41.61 -33.46
C LYS A 72 0.04 41.79 -31.95
N LYS A 73 -0.71 42.73 -31.38
CA LYS A 73 -0.81 42.87 -29.93
C LYS A 73 -1.91 41.94 -29.40
N PRO A 74 -1.65 41.07 -28.40
CA PRO A 74 -2.69 40.39 -27.64
C PRO A 74 -3.67 41.39 -27.05
N SER A 75 -4.95 41.03 -26.96
CA SER A 75 -5.95 41.88 -26.30
C SER A 75 -5.75 41.89 -24.79
N LEU A 76 -6.34 42.86 -24.09
CA LEU A 76 -6.34 42.89 -22.62
C LEU A 76 -6.92 41.58 -22.03
N LYS A 77 -7.95 41.02 -22.67
CA LYS A 77 -8.57 39.75 -22.28
C LYS A 77 -7.61 38.57 -22.43
N ASP A 78 -6.78 38.57 -23.47
CA ASP A 78 -5.77 37.53 -23.67
C ASP A 78 -4.67 37.63 -22.60
N ILE A 79 -4.25 38.85 -22.27
CA ILE A 79 -3.24 39.13 -21.22
C ILE A 79 -3.76 38.70 -19.83
N GLU A 80 -5.01 39.01 -19.49
CA GLU A 80 -5.64 38.56 -18.24
C GLU A 80 -5.76 37.03 -18.19
N ARG A 81 -6.19 36.40 -19.29
CA ARG A 81 -6.27 34.94 -19.39
C ARG A 81 -4.90 34.28 -19.24
N LEU A 82 -3.85 34.86 -19.83
CA LEU A 82 -2.46 34.38 -19.71
C LEU A 82 -1.96 34.43 -18.26
N LYS A 83 -2.26 35.51 -17.53
CA LYS A 83 -1.92 35.62 -16.09
C LYS A 83 -2.63 34.58 -15.25
N LYS A 84 -3.93 34.34 -15.49
CA LYS A 84 -4.71 33.32 -14.78
C LYS A 84 -4.15 31.92 -15.05
N ILE A 85 -3.92 31.60 -16.31
CA ILE A 85 -3.35 30.31 -16.74
C ILE A 85 -1.95 30.08 -16.15
N HIS A 86 -1.10 31.11 -16.08
CA HIS A 86 0.23 30.98 -15.48
C HIS A 86 0.18 30.60 -13.98
N LEU A 87 -0.78 31.16 -13.24
CA LEU A 87 -1.04 30.79 -11.84
C LEU A 87 -1.57 29.35 -11.73
N GLU A 88 -2.46 28.94 -12.65
CA GLU A 88 -3.05 27.60 -12.70
C GLU A 88 -2.01 26.51 -13.05
N ILE A 89 -1.02 26.79 -13.91
CA ILE A 89 0.12 25.88 -14.14
C ILE A 89 0.83 25.57 -12.82
N GLY A 90 1.11 26.58 -11.99
CA GLY A 90 1.81 26.38 -10.72
C GLY A 90 1.05 25.46 -9.76
N ILE A 91 -0.28 25.59 -9.73
CA ILE A 91 -1.17 24.70 -8.98
C ILE A 91 -1.09 23.27 -9.54
N HIS A 92 -1.31 23.09 -10.84
CA HIS A 92 -1.31 21.75 -11.46
C HIS A 92 0.05 21.04 -11.43
N VAL A 93 1.16 21.78 -11.49
CA VAL A 93 2.50 21.21 -11.26
C VAL A 93 2.65 20.75 -9.81
N SER A 94 2.18 21.55 -8.85
CA SER A 94 2.21 21.18 -7.42
C SER A 94 1.30 19.99 -7.11
N GLU A 95 0.12 19.91 -7.75
CA GLU A 95 -0.80 18.76 -7.69
C GLU A 95 -0.17 17.51 -8.29
N ALA A 96 0.53 17.61 -9.43
CA ALA A 96 1.24 16.49 -10.04
C ALA A 96 2.41 15.99 -9.18
N VAL A 97 3.21 16.90 -8.60
CA VAL A 97 4.31 16.57 -7.68
C VAL A 97 3.79 15.98 -6.37
N THR A 98 2.74 16.55 -5.79
CA THR A 98 2.07 15.98 -4.61
C THR A 98 1.47 14.61 -4.93
N SER A 99 0.91 14.45 -6.14
CA SER A 99 0.42 13.15 -6.60
C SER A 99 1.54 12.11 -6.57
N MET A 100 2.79 12.41 -6.99
CA MET A 100 3.90 11.44 -6.94
C MET A 100 4.16 10.81 -5.56
N GLN A 101 3.69 11.42 -4.46
CA GLN A 101 3.70 10.79 -3.12
C GLN A 101 2.89 9.48 -3.08
N PHE A 102 1.94 9.28 -4.02
CA PHE A 102 1.27 8.00 -4.26
C PHE A 102 2.28 6.86 -4.41
N GLN A 103 3.41 7.10 -5.08
CA GLN A 103 4.40 6.08 -5.37
C GLN A 103 5.01 5.52 -4.08
N ASP A 104 5.30 6.38 -3.11
CA ASP A 104 5.83 5.97 -1.81
C ASP A 104 4.77 5.18 -1.02
N ILE A 105 3.52 5.68 -0.96
CA ILE A 105 2.43 4.97 -0.29
C ILE A 105 2.18 3.60 -0.94
N THR A 106 2.09 3.53 -2.27
CA THR A 106 1.95 2.28 -3.05
C THR A 106 3.12 1.33 -2.80
N ASN A 107 4.36 1.80 -2.79
CA ASN A 107 5.54 0.99 -2.47
C ASN A 107 5.47 0.43 -1.04
N GLN A 108 4.99 1.22 -0.07
CA GLN A 108 4.80 0.78 1.30
C GLN A 108 3.69 -0.26 1.44
N LEU A 109 2.53 -0.08 0.77
CA LEU A 109 1.44 -1.05 0.75
C LEU A 109 1.87 -2.38 0.11
N ILE A 110 2.47 -2.34 -1.07
CA ILE A 110 3.01 -3.52 -1.76
C ILE A 110 4.08 -4.20 -0.89
N GLY A 111 4.98 -3.43 -0.29
CA GLY A 111 6.00 -3.93 0.62
C GLY A 111 5.42 -4.62 1.87
N ARG A 112 4.28 -4.18 2.40
CA ARG A 112 3.55 -4.87 3.48
C ARG A 112 2.87 -6.15 2.98
N ALA A 113 2.17 -6.10 1.84
CA ALA A 113 1.54 -7.28 1.23
C ALA A 113 2.57 -8.40 0.97
N VAL A 114 3.73 -8.08 0.38
CA VAL A 114 4.84 -9.03 0.15
C VAL A 114 5.34 -9.64 1.46
N LYS A 115 5.53 -8.83 2.52
CA LYS A 115 5.97 -9.33 3.84
C LYS A 115 4.96 -10.27 4.49
N ARG A 116 3.66 -9.98 4.37
CA ARG A 116 2.57 -10.84 4.88
C ARG A 116 2.50 -12.17 4.15
N VAL A 117 2.51 -12.14 2.81
CA VAL A 117 2.53 -13.36 1.98
C VAL A 117 3.78 -14.20 2.25
N ALA A 118 4.96 -13.58 2.40
CA ALA A 118 6.18 -14.29 2.75
C ALA A 118 6.07 -14.96 4.14
N ALA A 119 5.58 -14.24 5.16
CA ALA A 119 5.41 -14.80 6.51
C ALA A 119 4.41 -15.99 6.52
N LEU A 120 3.30 -15.88 5.80
CA LEU A 120 2.33 -16.97 5.65
C LEU A 120 2.93 -18.18 4.93
N ARG A 121 3.65 -17.94 3.81
CA ARG A 121 4.38 -18.99 3.09
C ARG A 121 5.38 -19.71 3.99
N ASP A 122 6.15 -18.97 4.78
CA ASP A 122 7.19 -19.54 5.63
C ASP A 122 6.59 -20.35 6.80
N ALA A 123 5.44 -19.92 7.34
CA ALA A 123 4.66 -20.70 8.31
C ALA A 123 4.10 -22.00 7.71
N LEU A 124 3.54 -21.95 6.49
CA LEU A 124 3.06 -23.13 5.76
C LEU A 124 4.20 -24.08 5.36
N ALA A 125 5.37 -23.55 4.99
CA ALA A 125 6.56 -24.35 4.71
C ALA A 125 7.09 -25.04 5.97
N SER A 126 7.06 -24.37 7.13
CA SER A 126 7.36 -24.99 8.43
C SER A 126 6.38 -26.14 8.73
N LEU A 127 5.07 -25.92 8.56
CA LEU A 127 4.03 -26.94 8.72
C LEU A 127 4.30 -28.19 7.85
N GLY A 128 4.62 -27.99 6.57
CA GLY A 128 4.91 -29.09 5.64
C GLY A 128 6.21 -29.84 5.97
N ASN A 129 7.30 -29.12 6.23
CA ASN A 129 8.62 -29.72 6.45
C ASN A 129 8.67 -30.54 7.76
N THR A 130 8.14 -29.99 8.86
CA THR A 130 8.14 -30.71 10.14
C THR A 130 7.03 -31.76 10.18
N GLY A 131 5.87 -31.53 9.55
CA GLY A 131 4.84 -32.56 9.36
C GLY A 131 5.37 -33.80 8.63
N ALA A 132 6.24 -33.62 7.63
CA ALA A 132 6.92 -34.73 6.93
C ALA A 132 8.03 -35.42 7.75
N GLN A 133 8.50 -34.81 8.84
CA GLN A 133 9.49 -35.37 9.76
C GLN A 133 8.85 -36.08 10.97
N MET A 134 7.55 -35.91 11.22
CA MET A 134 6.86 -36.59 12.31
C MET A 134 6.71 -38.08 11.97
N LEU A 135 7.28 -38.94 12.82
CA LEU A 135 7.11 -40.39 12.75
C LEU A 135 5.65 -40.77 13.08
N PRO A 136 5.13 -41.91 12.59
CA PRO A 136 3.79 -42.38 12.94
C PRO A 136 3.56 -42.62 14.45
N GLU A 137 4.65 -42.72 15.22
CA GLU A 137 4.67 -42.92 16.67
C GLU A 137 4.85 -41.62 17.47
N SER A 138 4.97 -40.46 16.80
CA SER A 138 5.16 -39.15 17.45
C SER A 138 4.04 -38.87 18.45
N GLY A 139 4.40 -38.42 19.65
CA GLY A 139 3.42 -38.16 20.70
C GLY A 139 2.55 -36.97 20.35
N GLY A 140 1.25 -37.02 20.67
CA GLY A 140 0.35 -35.87 20.41
C GLY A 140 0.79 -34.58 21.10
N GLU A 141 1.59 -34.67 22.16
CA GLU A 141 2.21 -33.54 22.85
C GLU A 141 3.26 -32.82 21.97
N GLU A 142 4.03 -33.56 21.15
CA GLU A 142 4.98 -32.98 20.18
C GLU A 142 4.24 -32.24 19.06
N ILE A 143 3.13 -32.81 18.57
CA ILE A 143 2.29 -32.19 17.54
C ILE A 143 1.70 -30.86 18.04
N ILE A 144 1.22 -30.85 19.30
CA ILE A 144 0.67 -29.63 19.94
C ILE A 144 1.76 -28.59 20.19
N ALA A 145 2.93 -28.98 20.70
CA ALA A 145 4.04 -28.06 20.91
C ALA A 145 4.49 -27.40 19.60
N PHE A 146 4.56 -28.18 18.51
CA PHE A 146 4.93 -27.71 17.19
C PHE A 146 3.91 -26.70 16.60
N LEU A 147 2.63 -27.08 16.56
CA LEU A 147 1.58 -26.19 16.03
C LEU A 147 1.42 -24.92 16.89
N SER A 148 1.70 -24.98 18.19
CA SER A 148 1.74 -23.82 19.07
C SER A 148 2.88 -22.86 18.71
N GLY A 149 4.03 -23.40 18.30
CA GLY A 149 5.14 -22.63 17.75
C GLY A 149 4.73 -21.86 16.48
N ILE A 150 4.03 -22.52 15.55
CA ILE A 150 3.52 -21.88 14.32
C ILE A 150 2.50 -20.79 14.64
N ASN A 151 1.52 -21.08 15.51
CA ASN A 151 0.50 -20.12 15.91
C ASN A 151 1.14 -18.86 16.54
N ASN A 152 2.09 -19.05 17.47
CA ASN A 152 2.83 -17.96 18.08
C ASN A 152 3.66 -17.15 17.05
N ALA A 153 4.29 -17.80 16.07
CA ALA A 153 5.02 -17.10 15.01
C ALA A 153 4.10 -16.22 14.15
N LEU A 154 2.91 -16.72 13.80
CA LEU A 154 1.88 -15.96 13.06
C LEU A 154 1.34 -14.77 13.87
N VAL A 155 1.11 -14.96 15.18
CA VAL A 155 0.62 -13.91 16.11
C VAL A 155 1.67 -12.83 16.34
N VAL A 156 2.91 -13.19 16.68
CA VAL A 156 4.01 -12.23 16.90
C VAL A 156 4.22 -11.39 15.64
N ARG A 157 4.24 -12.02 14.46
CA ARG A 157 4.44 -11.29 13.21
C ARG A 157 3.26 -10.39 12.85
N ASN A 158 2.03 -10.75 13.24
CA ASN A 158 0.87 -9.87 13.12
C ASN A 158 1.04 -8.61 13.99
N ILE A 159 1.40 -8.76 15.27
CA ILE A 159 1.61 -7.65 16.21
C ILE A 159 2.71 -6.69 15.74
N GLU A 160 3.82 -7.21 15.20
CA GLU A 160 4.89 -6.38 14.62
C GLU A 160 4.42 -5.54 13.42
N LEU A 161 3.58 -6.11 12.55
CA LEU A 161 3.00 -5.43 11.39
C LEU A 161 1.95 -4.38 11.80
N GLU A 162 1.09 -4.71 12.77
CA GLU A 162 0.12 -3.81 13.41
C GLU A 162 0.78 -2.60 14.10
N SER A 163 1.92 -2.82 14.75
CA SER A 163 2.72 -1.75 15.37
C SER A 163 3.34 -0.82 14.33
N ALA A 164 3.88 -1.38 13.23
CA ALA A 164 4.42 -0.61 12.12
C ALA A 164 3.34 0.23 11.41
N LEU A 165 2.14 -0.35 11.19
CA LEU A 165 0.97 0.31 10.60
C LEU A 165 0.64 1.63 11.31
N ARG A 166 0.47 1.60 12.64
CA ARG A 166 0.14 2.79 13.43
C ARG A 166 1.22 3.86 13.39
N LYS A 167 2.48 3.48 13.20
CA LYS A 167 3.60 4.43 13.17
C LYS A 167 3.68 5.16 11.82
N VAL A 168 3.43 4.46 10.72
CA VAL A 168 3.45 5.02 9.35
C VAL A 168 2.24 5.91 9.10
N VAL A 169 1.02 5.44 9.40
CA VAL A 169 -0.22 6.22 9.15
C VAL A 169 -0.24 7.54 9.93
N ASN A 170 0.37 7.60 11.12
CA ASN A 170 0.52 8.85 11.88
C ASN A 170 1.60 9.79 11.33
N GLN A 171 2.55 9.31 10.53
CA GLN A 171 3.55 10.16 9.86
C GLN A 171 3.04 10.74 8.53
N SER A 172 2.09 10.09 7.87
CA SER A 172 1.45 10.61 6.63
C SER A 172 0.34 11.65 6.86
N LYS A 173 0.03 12.03 8.11
CA LYS A 173 -0.74 13.26 8.39
C LYS A 173 0.16 14.50 8.22
N MET A 174 0.64 14.72 7.00
CA MET A 174 1.60 15.77 6.67
C MET A 174 0.92 17.01 6.08
N ASP A 175 -0.07 17.54 6.82
CA ASP A 175 -0.70 18.85 6.59
C ASP A 175 0.23 19.99 7.08
N SER A 176 1.54 19.85 6.81
CA SER A 176 2.63 20.60 7.43
C SER A 176 3.86 20.52 6.54
N GLY A 177 3.88 21.41 5.54
CA GLY A 177 4.93 21.47 4.54
C GLY A 177 4.58 22.48 3.47
N ASP A 178 4.56 23.77 3.84
CA ASP A 178 4.72 24.83 2.85
C ASP A 178 5.97 24.49 2.02
N ILE A 179 5.77 24.27 0.72
CA ILE A 179 6.89 24.08 -0.20
C ILE A 179 7.48 25.48 -0.41
N GLU A 180 8.52 25.81 0.34
CA GLU A 180 9.41 26.93 0.01
C GLU A 180 10.05 26.63 -1.35
N LEU A 181 9.40 27.12 -2.42
CA LEU A 181 9.95 27.19 -3.76
C LEU A 181 11.05 28.25 -3.77
N PHE A 182 12.30 27.79 -3.84
CA PHE A 182 13.49 28.60 -4.15
C PHE A 182 13.45 29.13 -5.59
#